data_AF-A0A060CE08-F1
#
_entry.id   AF-A0A060CE08-F1
#
_cell.length_a   1.000
_cell.length_b   1.000
_cell.length_c   1.000
_cell.angle_alpha   90.00
_cell.angle_beta   90.00
_cell.angle_gamma   90.00
#
_symmetry.space_group_name_H-M   'P 1'
#
loop_
_entity.id
_entity.type
_entity.pdbx_description
1 polymer ?
#
loop_
_entity_poly.entity_id
_entity_poly.type
_entity_poly.pdbx_seq_one_letter_code
_entity_poly.pdbx_strand_id
1 'polypeptide(L)'
;TDGDDKTPIVTVFGGDVAGVRHGVQTLRLIIRQRGRLLPEMTVEDGPAYPVRGYSVDVTRGRVPTMAWLKRWVDLLELYKYNQLQLYVEHSFRFPGMSESWRGTDALSPEDLSELDDYCRLRGIELVPSISTFGHQYVSMRTIGLRNLGELPTDADRPFGRSSSVTEASHPRT
;
A
#
# COMPACT_ATOMS: atom_id res chain seq x y z
N THR A 1 -36.11 31.71 -29.81
CA THR A 1 -35.88 30.44 -29.09
C THR A 1 -34.40 30.34 -28.86
N ASP A 2 -34.01 30.81 -27.68
CA ASP A 2 -32.63 31.10 -27.27
C ASP A 2 -31.87 29.78 -27.08
N GLY A 3 -30.90 29.52 -27.95
CA GLY A 3 -30.05 28.34 -27.92
C GLY A 3 -28.91 28.60 -26.94
N ASP A 4 -29.02 28.01 -25.76
CA ASP A 4 -28.01 28.02 -24.70
C ASP A 4 -26.76 27.23 -25.16
N ASP A 5 -25.95 27.85 -26.03
CA ASP A 5 -24.64 27.35 -26.47
C ASP A 5 -23.64 27.52 -25.33
N LYS A 6 -23.71 26.62 -24.33
CA LYS A 6 -22.80 26.61 -23.18
C LYS A 6 -21.49 25.97 -23.58
N THR A 7 -20.58 26.75 -24.13
CA THR A 7 -19.18 26.35 -24.27
C THR A 7 -18.64 25.97 -22.89
N PRO A 8 -18.15 24.73 -22.69
CA PRO A 8 -17.65 24.30 -21.39
C PRO A 8 -16.43 25.14 -20.99
N ILE A 9 -16.45 25.67 -19.76
CA ILE A 9 -15.36 26.50 -19.19
C ILE A 9 -14.09 25.66 -18.96
N VAL A 10 -14.26 24.36 -18.68
CA VAL A 10 -13.17 23.40 -18.51
C VAL A 10 -13.57 22.11 -19.17
N THR A 11 -12.66 21.54 -19.96
CA THR A 11 -12.87 20.27 -20.63
C THR A 11 -11.73 19.32 -20.30
N VAL A 12 -12.05 18.09 -19.91
CA VAL A 12 -11.08 17.04 -19.57
C VAL A 12 -11.38 15.81 -20.41
N PHE A 13 -10.39 15.36 -21.17
CA PHE A 13 -10.47 14.15 -21.99
C PHE A 13 -9.34 13.19 -21.63
N GLY A 14 -9.55 11.90 -21.89
CA GLY A 14 -8.55 10.85 -21.70
C GLY A 14 -8.86 9.68 -22.61
N GLY A 15 -7.85 8.87 -22.93
CA GLY A 15 -8.00 7.68 -23.78
C GLY A 15 -8.83 6.56 -23.12
N ASP A 16 -8.97 6.59 -21.81
CA ASP A 16 -9.76 5.66 -21.00
C ASP A 16 -10.23 6.32 -19.69
N VAL A 17 -10.88 5.52 -18.82
CA VAL A 17 -11.36 5.98 -17.51
C VAL A 17 -10.20 6.43 -16.60
N ALA A 18 -9.03 5.79 -16.67
CA ALA A 18 -7.87 6.14 -15.86
C ALA A 18 -7.28 7.49 -16.28
N GLY A 19 -7.20 7.75 -17.59
CA GLY A 19 -6.77 9.03 -18.17
C GLY A 19 -7.68 10.18 -17.74
N VAL A 20 -9.01 10.00 -17.83
CA VAL A 20 -9.96 11.01 -17.34
C VAL A 20 -9.80 11.23 -15.83
N ARG A 21 -9.65 10.15 -15.04
CA ARG A 21 -9.41 10.26 -13.58
C ARG A 21 -8.15 11.08 -13.30
N HIS A 22 -7.04 10.81 -13.97
CA HIS A 22 -5.79 11.55 -13.79
C HIS A 22 -5.90 13.01 -14.25
N GLY A 23 -6.63 13.29 -15.32
CA GLY A 23 -6.96 14.65 -15.75
C GLY A 23 -7.75 15.43 -14.69
N VAL A 24 -8.71 14.79 -14.03
CA VAL A 24 -9.43 15.38 -12.88
C VAL A 24 -8.48 15.67 -11.72
N GLN A 25 -7.49 14.81 -11.45
CA GLN A 25 -6.50 15.09 -10.41
C GLN A 25 -5.62 16.31 -10.75
N THR A 26 -5.22 16.46 -12.01
CA THR A 26 -4.50 17.66 -12.49
C THR A 26 -5.34 18.92 -12.23
N LEU A 27 -6.63 18.89 -12.59
CA LEU A 27 -7.54 20.01 -12.34
C LEU A 27 -7.65 20.33 -10.84
N ARG A 28 -7.79 19.31 -9.98
CA ARG A 28 -7.81 19.48 -8.51
C ARG A 28 -6.53 20.14 -7.99
N LEU A 29 -5.37 19.77 -8.53
CA LEU A 29 -4.08 20.38 -8.15
C LEU A 29 -3.98 21.84 -8.61
N ILE A 30 -4.41 22.15 -9.83
CA ILE A 30 -4.45 23.53 -10.34
C ILE A 30 -5.36 24.40 -9.46
N ILE A 31 -6.56 23.91 -9.13
CA ILE A 31 -7.50 24.61 -8.24
C ILE A 31 -6.87 24.83 -6.84
N ARG A 32 -6.16 23.84 -6.30
CA ARG A 32 -5.46 23.98 -5.02
C ARG A 32 -4.39 25.06 -5.03
N GLN A 33 -3.70 25.25 -6.16
CA GLN A 33 -2.62 26.23 -6.30
C GLN A 33 -3.11 27.63 -6.67
N ARG A 34 -4.16 27.73 -7.51
CA ARG A 34 -4.65 29.00 -8.10
C ARG A 34 -5.97 29.48 -7.50
N GLY A 35 -6.64 28.65 -6.70
CA GLY A 35 -7.97 28.94 -6.19
C GLY A 35 -9.03 28.85 -7.29
N ARG A 36 -9.97 29.79 -7.29
CA ARG A 36 -11.14 29.78 -8.20
C ARG A 36 -10.89 30.44 -9.56
N LEU A 37 -9.81 31.21 -9.69
CA LEU A 37 -9.45 31.89 -10.94
C LEU A 37 -8.46 31.00 -11.69
N LEU A 38 -9.00 30.20 -12.61
CA LEU A 38 -8.20 29.31 -13.44
C LEU A 38 -7.60 30.12 -14.60
N PRO A 39 -6.28 30.01 -14.85
CA PRO A 39 -5.69 30.59 -16.06
C PRO A 39 -6.17 29.81 -17.29
N GLU A 40 -6.23 30.48 -18.43
CA GLU A 40 -6.38 29.81 -19.71
C GLU A 40 -5.13 28.96 -19.99
N MET A 41 -5.31 27.66 -20.15
CA MET A 41 -4.20 26.74 -20.39
C MET A 41 -4.67 25.42 -21.02
N THR A 42 -3.72 24.78 -21.70
CA THR A 42 -3.83 23.41 -22.20
C THR A 42 -2.79 22.55 -21.50
N VAL A 43 -3.20 21.37 -21.01
CA VAL A 43 -2.29 20.39 -20.40
C VAL A 43 -2.44 19.07 -21.14
N GLU A 44 -1.33 18.61 -21.71
CA GLU A 44 -1.18 17.26 -22.26
C GLU A 44 -0.30 16.47 -21.29
N ASP A 45 -0.79 15.33 -20.81
CA ASP A 45 -0.13 14.53 -19.79
C ASP A 45 -0.32 13.03 -20.06
N GLY A 46 0.66 12.23 -19.64
CA GLY A 46 0.67 10.78 -19.81
C GLY A 46 1.72 10.13 -18.92
N PRO A 47 1.45 8.93 -18.38
CA PRO A 47 2.38 8.28 -17.46
C PRO A 47 3.61 7.73 -18.21
N ALA A 48 4.81 8.02 -17.72
CA ALA A 48 6.05 7.41 -18.22
C ALA A 48 6.13 5.90 -17.93
N TYR A 49 5.51 5.46 -16.83
CA TYR A 49 5.50 4.06 -16.42
C TYR A 49 4.05 3.56 -16.25
N PRO A 50 3.72 2.37 -16.76
CA PRO A 50 2.39 1.80 -16.63
C PRO A 50 2.05 1.50 -15.17
N VAL A 51 3.04 1.08 -14.35
CA VAL A 51 2.87 0.81 -12.92
C VAL A 51 3.61 1.86 -12.10
N ARG A 52 2.87 2.52 -11.21
CA ARG A 52 3.36 3.52 -10.26
C ARG A 52 2.93 3.05 -8.88
N GLY A 53 3.81 2.23 -8.29
CA GLY A 53 3.58 1.58 -7.00
C GLY A 53 4.13 2.37 -5.82
N TYR A 54 3.42 2.32 -4.70
CA TYR A 54 3.90 2.80 -3.40
C TYR A 54 3.82 1.67 -2.38
N SER A 55 4.92 1.39 -1.67
CA SER A 55 4.96 0.32 -0.66
C SER A 55 4.87 0.88 0.76
N VAL A 56 3.93 0.35 1.55
CA VAL A 56 3.73 0.68 2.96
C VAL A 56 4.07 -0.55 3.80
N ASP A 57 5.04 -0.40 4.69
CA ASP A 57 5.35 -1.38 5.74
C ASP A 57 4.40 -1.19 6.93
N VAL A 58 3.54 -2.18 7.17
CA VAL A 58 2.62 -2.20 8.32
C VAL A 58 3.06 -3.17 9.42
N THR A 59 4.31 -3.64 9.37
CA THR A 59 4.86 -4.67 10.26
C THR A 59 5.77 -4.11 11.34
N ARG A 60 6.45 -2.99 11.04
CA ARG A 60 7.43 -2.38 11.94
C ARG A 60 6.77 -1.28 12.78
N GLY A 61 6.28 -1.66 13.96
CA GLY A 61 5.73 -0.72 14.95
C GLY A 61 4.21 -0.77 15.02
N ARG A 62 3.56 0.40 15.07
CA ARG A 62 2.09 0.48 15.16
C ARG A 62 1.47 0.22 13.80
N VAL A 63 0.52 -0.71 13.76
CA VAL A 63 -0.29 -0.96 12.57
C VAL A 63 -1.10 0.30 12.25
N PRO A 64 -1.06 0.83 11.01
CA PRO A 64 -1.85 2.00 10.65
C PRO A 64 -3.35 1.73 10.78
N THR A 65 -4.09 2.74 11.22
CA THR A 65 -5.55 2.65 11.28
C THR A 65 -6.16 2.66 9.88
N MET A 66 -7.34 2.05 9.72
CA MET A 66 -8.07 2.10 8.45
C MET A 66 -8.34 3.52 7.95
N ALA A 67 -8.61 4.46 8.87
CA ALA A 67 -8.76 5.87 8.52
C ALA A 67 -7.47 6.48 7.96
N TRP A 68 -6.31 6.08 8.46
CA TRP A 68 -5.02 6.51 7.92
C TRP A 68 -4.77 5.91 6.55
N LEU A 69 -4.99 4.60 6.38
CA LEU A 69 -4.81 3.90 5.11
C LEU A 69 -5.67 4.51 4.00
N LYS A 70 -6.95 4.76 4.29
CA LYS A 70 -7.87 5.43 3.35
C LYS A 70 -7.39 6.82 2.94
N ARG A 71 -6.95 7.64 3.89
CA ARG A 71 -6.36 8.95 3.59
C ARG A 71 -5.09 8.83 2.74
N TRP A 72 -4.30 7.78 2.96
CA TRP A 72 -3.11 7.51 2.17
C TRP A 72 -3.45 7.16 0.73
N VAL A 73 -4.47 6.32 0.52
CA VAL A 73 -5.02 6.00 -0.81
C VAL A 73 -5.54 7.26 -1.52
N ASP A 74 -6.22 8.17 -0.81
CA ASP A 74 -6.68 9.45 -1.39
C ASP A 74 -5.50 10.33 -1.87
N LEU A 75 -4.37 10.30 -1.15
CA LEU A 75 -3.15 11.01 -1.56
C LEU A 75 -2.50 10.34 -2.77
N LEU A 76 -2.41 9.02 -2.79
CA LEU A 76 -1.88 8.26 -3.92
C LEU A 76 -2.69 8.51 -5.19
N GLU A 77 -4.02 8.55 -5.09
CA GLU A 77 -4.90 8.90 -6.20
C GLU A 77 -4.59 10.30 -6.72
N LEU A 78 -4.51 11.30 -5.83
CA LEU A 78 -4.19 12.68 -6.18
C LEU A 78 -2.85 12.80 -6.92
N TYR A 79 -1.85 12.02 -6.51
CA TYR A 79 -0.53 11.96 -7.14
C TYR A 79 -0.45 10.95 -8.30
N LYS A 80 -1.59 10.44 -8.76
CA LYS A 80 -1.74 9.56 -9.92
C LYS A 80 -0.99 8.22 -9.78
N TYR A 81 -0.72 7.75 -8.56
CA TYR A 81 -0.30 6.37 -8.32
C TYR A 81 -1.46 5.43 -8.64
N ASN A 82 -1.13 4.21 -9.07
CA ASN A 82 -2.13 3.20 -9.44
C ASN A 82 -1.91 1.84 -8.76
N GLN A 83 -0.92 1.74 -7.87
CA GLN A 83 -0.70 0.53 -7.09
C GLN A 83 -0.25 0.87 -5.66
N LEU A 84 -0.86 0.22 -4.69
CA LEU A 84 -0.46 0.25 -3.28
C LEU A 84 -0.01 -1.14 -2.88
N GLN A 85 1.26 -1.27 -2.52
CA GLN A 85 1.84 -2.51 -2.00
C GLN A 85 1.80 -2.48 -0.48
N LEU A 86 1.09 -3.43 0.13
CA LEU A 86 0.97 -3.53 1.58
C LEU A 86 1.91 -4.64 2.06
N TYR A 87 3.04 -4.25 2.66
CA TYR A 87 3.99 -5.20 3.22
C TYR A 87 3.52 -5.67 4.59
N VAL A 88 3.23 -6.97 4.69
CA VAL A 88 2.68 -7.64 5.88
C VAL A 88 3.54 -8.85 6.27
N GLU A 89 3.73 -9.01 7.58
CA GLU A 89 4.38 -10.16 8.22
C GLU A 89 3.41 -10.73 9.26
N HIS A 90 3.60 -10.39 10.53
CA HIS A 90 2.74 -10.79 11.65
C HIS A 90 1.60 -9.81 11.92
N SER A 91 1.57 -8.66 11.22
CA SER A 91 0.55 -7.61 11.38
C SER A 91 -0.75 -7.87 10.61
N PHE A 92 -0.96 -9.10 10.14
CA PHE A 92 -2.20 -9.59 9.55
C PHE A 92 -2.66 -10.86 10.27
N ARG A 93 -3.98 -11.01 10.44
CA ARG A 93 -4.60 -12.12 11.16
C ARG A 93 -4.68 -13.39 10.30
N PHE A 94 -3.52 -13.96 9.98
CA PHE A 94 -3.46 -15.25 9.28
C PHE A 94 -4.12 -16.36 10.12
N PRO A 95 -5.06 -17.14 9.53
CA PRO A 95 -5.65 -18.29 10.19
C PRO A 95 -4.56 -19.27 10.65
N GLY A 96 -4.67 -19.81 11.87
CA GLY A 96 -3.69 -20.74 12.42
C GLY A 96 -2.40 -20.10 12.97
N MET A 97 -2.14 -18.81 12.73
CA MET A 97 -0.93 -18.10 13.20
C MET A 97 -1.20 -17.15 14.37
N SER A 98 -2.21 -17.46 15.16
CA SER A 98 -2.69 -16.58 16.22
C SER A 98 -1.68 -16.27 17.33
N GLU A 99 -0.65 -17.09 17.53
CA GLU A 99 0.45 -16.74 18.42
C GLU A 99 1.28 -15.54 17.92
N SER A 100 1.33 -15.30 16.61
CA SER A 100 2.12 -14.22 16.01
C SER A 100 1.43 -12.85 16.07
N TRP A 101 0.10 -12.81 16.10
CA TRP A 101 -0.68 -11.58 16.03
C TRP A 101 -1.56 -11.31 17.26
N ARG A 102 -1.68 -12.25 18.20
CA ARG A 102 -2.41 -11.99 19.45
C ARG A 102 -1.73 -10.89 20.26
N GLY A 103 -2.53 -9.91 20.70
CA GLY A 103 -2.03 -8.75 21.45
C GLY A 103 -1.49 -7.62 20.58
N THR A 104 -1.65 -7.69 19.25
CA THR A 104 -1.35 -6.61 18.32
C THR A 104 -2.62 -6.06 17.68
N ASP A 105 -2.52 -4.87 17.08
CA ASP A 105 -3.59 -4.26 16.27
C ASP A 105 -3.60 -4.80 14.83
N ALA A 106 -3.28 -6.09 14.63
CA ALA A 106 -3.18 -6.72 13.32
C ALA A 106 -4.47 -6.59 12.49
N LEU A 107 -4.30 -6.29 11.20
CA LEU A 107 -5.37 -6.18 10.22
C LEU A 107 -6.10 -7.51 10.06
N SER A 108 -7.43 -7.44 10.00
CA SER A 108 -8.29 -8.59 9.70
C SER A 108 -8.46 -8.79 8.19
N PRO A 109 -8.90 -9.98 7.74
CA PRO A 109 -9.32 -10.20 6.36
C PRO A 109 -10.38 -9.19 5.91
N GLU A 110 -11.32 -8.84 6.80
CA GLU A 110 -12.38 -7.86 6.53
C GLU A 110 -11.82 -6.46 6.30
N ASP A 111 -10.82 -6.03 7.10
CA ASP A 111 -10.13 -4.75 6.89
C ASP A 111 -9.44 -4.69 5.52
N LEU A 112 -8.84 -5.81 5.10
CA LEU A 112 -8.16 -5.87 3.81
C LEU A 112 -9.14 -5.85 2.64
N SER A 113 -10.27 -6.55 2.76
CA SER A 113 -11.36 -6.47 1.78
C SER A 113 -11.95 -5.05 1.69
N GLU A 114 -12.16 -4.39 2.84
CA GLU A 114 -12.62 -2.99 2.87
C GLU A 114 -11.62 -2.04 2.19
N LEU A 115 -10.32 -2.25 2.43
CA LEU A 115 -9.26 -1.46 1.81
C LEU A 115 -9.19 -1.70 0.30
N ASP A 116 -9.28 -2.95 -0.15
CA ASP A 116 -9.24 -3.32 -1.57
C ASP A 116 -10.38 -2.63 -2.34
N ASP A 117 -11.60 -2.70 -1.84
CA ASP A 117 -12.74 -2.00 -2.44
C ASP A 117 -12.51 -0.48 -2.49
N TYR A 118 -11.94 0.10 -1.43
CA TYR A 118 -11.64 1.53 -1.39
C TYR A 118 -10.58 1.95 -2.42
N CYS A 119 -9.54 1.13 -2.60
CA CYS A 119 -8.49 1.30 -3.61
C CYS A 119 -9.07 1.17 -5.02
N ARG A 120 -9.87 0.14 -5.27
CA ARG A 120 -10.49 -0.13 -6.58
C ARG A 120 -11.34 1.02 -7.08
N LEU A 121 -12.15 1.63 -6.21
CA LEU A 121 -12.97 2.81 -6.56
C LEU A 121 -12.13 4.02 -7.04
N ARG A 122 -10.86 4.07 -6.64
CA ARG A 122 -9.88 5.11 -7.01
C ARG A 122 -8.92 4.67 -8.11
N GLY A 123 -9.08 3.44 -8.63
CA GLY A 123 -8.19 2.82 -9.62
C GLY A 123 -6.78 2.61 -9.12
N ILE A 124 -6.66 2.29 -7.83
CA ILE A 124 -5.45 1.80 -7.24
C ILE A 124 -5.62 0.30 -7.06
N GLU A 125 -4.66 -0.48 -7.54
CA GLU A 125 -4.56 -1.90 -7.27
C GLU A 125 -3.92 -2.11 -5.90
N LEU A 126 -4.55 -2.89 -5.03
CA LEU A 126 -3.96 -3.31 -3.76
C LEU A 126 -3.18 -4.61 -3.98
N VAL A 127 -1.86 -4.57 -3.75
CA VAL A 127 -0.98 -5.73 -3.91
C VAL A 127 -0.43 -6.14 -2.54
N PRO A 128 -0.75 -7.35 -2.05
CA PRO A 128 -0.15 -7.86 -0.83
C PRO A 128 1.32 -8.20 -1.07
N SER A 129 2.20 -7.74 -0.19
CA SER A 129 3.62 -8.11 -0.17
C SER A 129 3.91 -8.88 1.12
N ILE A 130 4.14 -10.19 1.00
CA ILE A 130 4.28 -11.10 2.14
C ILE A 130 5.68 -11.71 2.11
N SER A 131 6.40 -11.64 3.23
CA SER A 131 7.65 -12.38 3.39
C SER A 131 7.38 -13.84 3.72
N THR A 132 7.94 -14.77 2.92
CA THR A 132 7.68 -16.21 3.06
C THR A 132 8.76 -16.98 3.80
N PHE A 133 10.04 -16.59 3.66
CA PHE A 133 11.18 -17.32 4.22
C PHE A 133 12.00 -16.50 5.23
N GLY A 134 12.31 -15.25 4.87
CA GLY A 134 13.03 -14.31 5.74
C GLY A 134 12.08 -13.38 6.50
N HIS A 135 12.64 -12.56 7.40
CA HIS A 135 11.91 -11.52 8.14
C HIS A 135 10.76 -11.99 9.06
N GLN A 136 10.51 -13.29 9.16
CA GLN A 136 9.49 -13.92 10.01
C GLN A 136 9.87 -14.00 11.50
N TYR A 137 10.71 -13.08 12.00
CA TYR A 137 11.25 -13.14 13.35
C TYR A 137 10.15 -13.22 14.41
N VAL A 138 9.09 -12.39 14.33
CA VAL A 138 8.00 -12.44 15.31
C VAL A 138 7.28 -13.80 15.31
N SER A 139 7.01 -14.35 14.13
CA SER A 139 6.38 -15.66 13.99
C SER A 139 7.28 -16.78 14.55
N MET A 140 8.57 -16.76 14.27
CA MET A 140 9.52 -17.80 14.71
C MET A 140 9.86 -17.74 16.21
N ARG A 141 9.37 -16.74 16.97
CA ARG A 141 9.48 -16.72 18.44
C ARG A 141 8.35 -17.46 19.14
N THR A 142 7.25 -17.68 18.43
CA THR A 142 6.06 -18.33 18.97
C THR A 142 6.36 -19.77 19.38
N ILE A 143 5.57 -20.33 20.29
CA ILE A 143 5.78 -21.68 20.81
C ILE A 143 5.55 -22.69 19.68
N GLY A 144 4.52 -22.46 18.86
CA GLY A 144 4.17 -23.34 17.75
C GLY A 144 5.15 -23.32 16.58
N LEU A 145 5.84 -22.20 16.31
CA LEU A 145 6.64 -22.05 15.08
C LEU A 145 8.15 -21.96 15.31
N ARG A 146 8.65 -21.87 16.55
CA ARG A 146 10.10 -21.75 16.82
C ARG A 146 10.96 -22.87 16.25
N ASN A 147 10.40 -24.08 16.13
CA ASN A 147 11.10 -25.23 15.56
C ASN A 147 11.31 -25.13 14.04
N LEU A 148 10.66 -24.18 13.37
CA LEU A 148 10.84 -23.91 11.95
C LEU A 148 11.99 -22.92 11.69
N GLY A 149 12.49 -22.25 12.73
CA GLY A 149 13.66 -21.38 12.63
C GLY A 149 14.97 -22.17 12.59
N GLU A 150 15.98 -21.60 11.95
CA GLU A 150 17.33 -22.19 11.89
C GLU A 150 17.95 -22.39 13.29
N LEU A 151 17.63 -21.49 14.23
CA LEU A 151 18.11 -21.51 15.61
C LEU A 151 16.93 -21.44 16.60
N PRO A 152 16.19 -22.55 16.84
CA PRO A 152 15.04 -22.56 17.73
C PRO A 152 15.37 -22.14 19.17
N THR A 153 16.60 -22.38 19.60
CA THR A 153 17.13 -22.00 20.92
C THR A 153 17.36 -20.49 21.06
N ASP A 154 17.47 -19.78 19.95
CA ASP A 154 17.71 -18.33 19.93
C ASP A 154 16.40 -17.52 19.79
N ALA A 155 15.25 -18.20 19.83
CA ALA A 155 13.93 -17.60 19.75
C ALA A 155 13.66 -16.53 20.83
N ASP A 156 14.41 -16.52 21.94
CA ASP A 156 14.21 -15.53 23.01
C ASP A 156 15.18 -14.32 22.91
N ARG A 157 16.14 -14.33 21.98
CA ARG A 157 17.10 -13.23 21.80
C ARG A 157 16.41 -11.95 21.34
N PRO A 158 16.82 -10.75 21.80
CA PRO A 158 16.29 -9.48 21.30
C PRO A 158 16.58 -9.26 19.80
N PHE A 159 15.72 -8.50 19.12
CA PHE A 159 15.89 -8.19 17.69
C PHE A 159 17.16 -7.36 17.46
N GLY A 160 18.05 -7.82 16.58
CA GLY A 160 19.31 -7.16 16.24
C GLY A 160 19.80 -7.53 14.84
N ARG A 161 20.56 -6.62 14.20
CA ARG A 161 21.00 -6.72 12.79
C ARG A 161 21.86 -7.96 12.46
N SER A 162 22.32 -8.70 13.48
CA SER A 162 23.18 -9.88 13.36
C SER A 162 22.45 -11.22 13.44
N SER A 163 21.13 -11.26 13.67
CA SER A 163 20.40 -12.52 13.88
C SER A 163 19.82 -13.14 12.60
N SER A 164 20.29 -12.74 11.42
CA SER A 164 19.83 -13.29 10.14
C SER A 164 20.91 -13.22 9.06
N VAL A 165 22.13 -13.66 9.37
CA VAL A 165 23.13 -13.93 8.34
C VAL A 165 23.37 -15.43 8.35
N THR A 166 22.97 -16.06 7.25
CA THR A 166 23.35 -17.40 6.85
C THR A 166 24.87 -17.51 6.92
N GLU A 167 25.40 -18.20 7.94
CA GLU A 167 26.79 -18.64 7.93
C GLU A 167 26.79 -20.10 7.49
N ALA A 168 27.04 -20.31 6.19
CA ALA A 168 27.26 -21.63 5.63
C ALA A 168 28.61 -22.17 6.15
N SER A 169 28.60 -22.78 7.33
CA SER A 169 29.70 -23.61 7.78
C SER A 169 29.17 -24.85 8.51
N HIS A 170 28.90 -25.90 7.72
CA HIS A 170 28.84 -27.25 8.26
C HIS A 170 30.03 -28.05 7.70
N PRO A 171 31.02 -28.43 8.53
CA PRO A 171 32.08 -29.31 8.12
C PRO A 171 31.54 -30.74 8.18
N ARG A 172 30.88 -31.17 7.11
CA ARG A 172 30.68 -32.59 6.77
C ARG A 172 30.21 -32.73 5.31
N THR A 173 31.08 -32.31 4.40
CA THR A 173 31.39 -32.91 3.09
C THR A 173 32.73 -32.37 2.64
#